data_AF-A0A382CWG3-F1
#
_entry.id   AF-A0A382CWG3-F1
#
_cell.length_a   1.000
_cell.length_b   1.000
_cell.length_c   1.000
_cell.angle_alpha   90.00
_cell.angle_beta   90.00
_cell.angle_gamma   90.00
#
_symmetry.space_group_name_H-M   'P 1'
#
loop_
_entity.id
_entity.type
_entity.pdbx_description
1 polymer ?
#
loop_
_entity_poly.entity_id
_entity_poly.type
_entity_poly.pdbx_seq_one_letter_code
_entity_poly.pdbx_strand_id
1 'polypeptide(L)' 'MELTGAEIVCESLLKEGADVVFGLPGGAVLPLYGALSNYPAIRHILVRHEQAA' A
#
# COMPACT_ATOMS: atom_id res chain seq x y z
N MET A 1 12.28 -13.56 -10.48
CA MET A 1 12.68 -12.19 -10.13
C MET A 1 12.30 -12.02 -8.68
N GLU A 2 13.19 -11.52 -7.84
CA GLU A 2 12.87 -11.29 -6.42
C GLU A 2 11.94 -10.07 -6.30
N LEU A 3 10.97 -10.15 -5.40
CA LEU A 3 10.07 -9.02 -5.10
C LEU A 3 10.80 -7.96 -4.27
N THR A 4 10.48 -6.70 -4.50
CA THR A 4 10.89 -5.60 -3.64
C THR A 4 10.15 -5.66 -2.29
N GLY A 5 10.68 -5.00 -1.26
CA GLY A 5 10.01 -4.92 0.04
C GLY A 5 8.59 -4.33 -0.04
N ALA A 6 8.37 -3.36 -0.94
CA ALA A 6 7.06 -2.75 -1.16
C ALA A 6 6.05 -3.73 -1.77
N GLU A 7 6.49 -4.54 -2.73
CA GLU A 7 5.67 -5.60 -3.34
C GLU A 7 5.37 -6.71 -2.33
N ILE A 8 6.35 -7.09 -1.50
CA ILE A 8 6.13 -8.08 -0.43
C ILE A 8 5.03 -7.64 0.52
N VAL A 9 4.97 -6.35 0.88
CA VAL A 9 3.89 -5.80 1.72
C VAL A 9 2.53 -5.93 1.03
N CYS A 10 2.43 -5.55 -0.26
CA CYS A 10 1.18 -5.64 -1.02
C CYS A 10 0.69 -7.10 -1.15
N GLU A 11 1.59 -8.02 -1.51
CA GLU A 11 1.30 -9.46 -1.58
C GLU A 11 0.83 -10.03 -0.23
N SER A 12 1.43 -9.57 0.87
CA SER A 12 1.05 -10.01 2.21
C SER A 12 -0.36 -9.53 2.58
N LEU A 13 -0.69 -8.27 2.27
CA LEU A 13 -2.03 -7.72 2.50
C LEU A 13 -3.11 -8.55 1.76
N LEU A 14 -2.87 -8.87 0.49
CA LEU A 14 -3.81 -9.68 -0.29
C LEU A 14 -3.97 -11.10 0.25
N LYS A 15 -2.87 -11.73 0.71
CA LYS A 15 -2.92 -13.08 1.32
C LYS A 15 -3.71 -13.11 2.61
N GLU A 16 -3.64 -12.04 3.40
CA GLU A 16 -4.46 -11.86 4.61
C GLU A 16 -5.89 -11.41 4.29
N GLY A 17 -6.24 -11.23 3.02
CA GLY A 17 -7.58 -10.80 2.58
C GLY A 17 -7.86 -9.32 2.80
N ALA A 18 -6.84 -8.50 3.07
CA ALA A 18 -6.98 -7.06 3.19
C ALA A 18 -7.00 -6.41 1.80
N ASP A 19 -8.14 -5.82 1.44
CA ASP A 19 -8.42 -5.21 0.14
C ASP A 19 -8.56 -3.69 0.21
N VAL A 20 -8.49 -3.08 1.40
CA VAL A 20 -8.54 -1.63 1.61
C VAL A 20 -7.37 -1.18 2.50
N VAL A 21 -6.66 -0.14 2.06
CA VAL A 21 -5.57 0.49 2.82
C VAL A 21 -5.83 1.98 2.95
N PHE A 22 -5.80 2.49 4.17
CA PHE A 22 -5.84 3.93 4.45
C PHE A 22 -4.41 4.46 4.54
N GLY A 23 -4.17 5.67 4.04
CA GLY A 23 -2.85 6.27 4.20
C GLY A 23 -2.70 7.66 3.62
N LEU A 24 -1.65 8.34 4.06
CA LEU A 24 -1.20 9.63 3.55
C LEU A 24 0.20 9.46 2.93
N PRO A 25 0.43 9.87 1.66
CA PRO A 25 1.74 9.81 1.04
C PRO A 25 2.75 10.71 1.77
N GLY A 26 3.98 10.21 1.90
CA GLY A 26 5.13 10.94 2.42
C GLY A 26 6.42 10.38 1.81
N GLY A 27 7.51 11.17 1.83
CA GLY A 27 8.74 10.84 1.10
C GLY A 27 9.28 9.42 1.37
N ALA A 28 9.24 8.97 2.62
CA ALA A 28 9.73 7.66 3.02
C ALA A 28 8.89 6.48 2.50
N VAL A 29 7.59 6.69 2.25
CA VAL A 29 6.63 5.64 1.86
C VAL A 29 6.31 5.67 0.37
N LEU A 30 6.88 6.60 -0.41
CA LEU A 30 6.67 6.66 -1.87
C LEU A 30 6.93 5.34 -2.61
N PRO A 31 7.94 4.52 -2.25
CA PRO A 31 8.13 3.21 -2.90
C PRO A 31 6.91 2.28 -2.74
N LEU A 32 6.23 2.31 -1.58
CA LEU A 32 5.01 1.54 -1.36
C LEU A 32 3.85 2.05 -2.22
N TYR A 33 3.70 3.38 -2.34
CA TYR A 33 2.69 3.97 -3.23
C TYR A 33 2.96 3.66 -4.71
N GLY A 34 4.24 3.62 -5.11
CA GLY A 34 4.64 3.15 -6.43
C GLY A 34 4.21 1.69 -6.66
N ALA A 35 4.51 0.80 -5.71
CA ALA A 35 4.10 -0.60 -5.80
C ALA A 35 2.57 -0.75 -5.83
N LEU A 36 1.83 -0.09 -4.93
CA LEU A 36 0.37 -0.15 -4.83
C LEU A 36 -0.35 0.08 -6.17
N SER A 37 0.21 0.92 -7.06
CA SER A 37 -0.37 1.15 -8.39
C SER A 37 -0.44 -0.10 -9.28
N ASN A 38 0.38 -1.12 -9.00
CA ASN A 38 0.37 -2.41 -9.68
C ASN A 38 -0.59 -3.43 -9.04
N TYR A 39 -1.24 -3.10 -7.92
CA TYR A 39 -2.14 -3.99 -7.16
C TYR A 39 -3.57 -3.44 -7.14
N PRO A 40 -4.33 -3.56 -8.25
CA PRO A 40 -5.69 -3.00 -8.35
C PRO A 40 -6.71 -3.67 -7.41
N ALA A 41 -6.38 -4.83 -6.84
CA ALA A 41 -7.18 -5.48 -5.81
C ALA A 41 -7.09 -4.78 -4.43
N ILE A 42 -6.10 -3.89 -4.23
CA ILE A 42 -5.97 -3.08 -3.02
C ILE A 42 -6.50 -1.68 -3.32
N ARG A 43 -7.61 -1.31 -2.69
CA ARG A 43 -8.17 0.03 -2.73
C ARG A 43 -7.47 0.94 -1.72
N HIS A 44 -6.71 1.91 -2.20
CA HIS A 44 -6.16 2.96 -1.35
C HIS A 44 -7.19 4.06 -1.06
N ILE A 45 -7.31 4.45 0.21
CA ILE A 45 -8.09 5.60 0.68
C ILE A 45 -7.11 6.66 1.19
N LEU A 46 -7.02 7.77 0.45
CA LEU A 46 -6.24 8.93 0.85
C LEU A 46 -6.91 9.63 2.04
N VAL A 47 -6.22 9.69 3.17
CA VAL A 47 -6.66 10.46 4.33
C VAL A 47 -6.07 11.86 4.34
N ARG A 48 -6.60 12.74 5.19
CA ARG A 48 -6.08 14.12 5.35
C ARG A 48 -5.02 14.26 6.45
N HIS A 49 -4.99 13.30 7.37
CA HIS A 49 -4.11 13.29 8.53
C HIS A 49 -3.87 11.83 8.93
N GLU A 50 -2.66 11.49 9.33
CA GLU A 50 -2.23 10.12 9.62
C GLU A 50 -3.01 9.50 10.79
N GLN A 51 -3.39 10.31 11.78
CA GLN A 51 -4.25 9.86 12.89
C GLN A 51 -5.67 9.43 12.45
N ALA A 52 -6.10 9.82 11.24
CA ALA A 52 -7.38 9.44 10.66
C ALA A 52 -7.26 8.29 9.65
N ALA A 53 -6.06 7.74 9.46
CA ALA A 53 -5.82 6.49 8.73
C ALA A 53 -6.13 5.27 9.58
#